data_AF-A0A1U9JNE4-F1
#
_entry.id   AF-A0A1U9JNE4-F1
#
_cell.length_a   1.000
_cell.length_b   1.000
_cell.length_c   1.000
_cell.angle_alpha   90.00
_cell.angle_beta   90.00
_cell.angle_gamma   90.00
#
_symmetry.space_group_name_H-M   'P 1'
#
loop_
_entity.id
_entity.type
_entity.pdbx_description
1 polymer ?
#
loop_
_entity_poly.entity_id
_entity_poly.type
_entity_poly.pdbx_seq_one_letter_code
_entity_poly.pdbx_strand_id
1 'polypeptide(L)'
;MPSEFVLSLGASDVIAVLAALVAGLSALYARWAAEEAKRANELALLAHRKAIYDAFYELKMHMEQRGFRPDMEQVSKFYYPSRDAAFYVKESLSSEIAKYFELCFKVADLARLGNGLYPKESEEVKDAFKQAREISEEIDSALKAAVKKYAENG
;
A
#
# COMPACT_ATOMS: atom_id res chain seq x y z
N MET A 1 34.35 61.86 11.80
CA MET A 1 33.06 62.09 11.13
C MET A 1 32.38 60.74 10.97
N PRO A 2 31.32 60.44 11.74
CA PRO A 2 30.51 59.26 11.46
C PRO A 2 29.48 59.64 10.40
N SER A 3 29.45 58.91 9.29
CA SER A 3 28.38 58.96 8.30
C SER A 3 27.10 58.39 8.94
N GLU A 4 26.19 59.25 9.37
CA GLU A 4 24.86 58.83 9.78
C GLU A 4 24.11 58.33 8.53
N PHE A 5 23.81 57.04 8.49
CA PHE A 5 22.94 56.45 7.49
C PHE A 5 21.49 56.82 7.85
N VAL A 6 21.06 58.03 7.48
CA VAL A 6 19.67 58.47 7.66
C VAL A 6 18.81 57.86 6.54
N LEU A 7 18.17 56.72 6.84
CA LEU A 7 17.15 56.12 5.98
C LEU A 7 15.88 56.99 6.02
N SER A 8 15.74 57.91 5.06
CA SER A 8 14.47 58.59 4.79
C SER A 8 13.57 57.68 3.95
N LEU A 9 12.87 56.74 4.61
CA LEU A 9 11.99 55.77 3.96
C LEU A 9 10.63 56.41 3.65
N GLY A 10 10.20 56.38 2.38
CA GLY A 10 8.84 56.72 1.99
C GLY A 10 7.85 55.61 2.39
N ALA A 11 6.55 55.93 2.46
CA ALA A 11 5.52 54.93 2.76
C ALA A 11 5.55 53.72 1.81
N SER A 12 5.92 53.95 0.54
CA SER A 12 6.13 52.90 -0.47
C SER A 12 7.28 51.95 -0.12
N ASP A 13 8.37 52.47 0.45
CA ASP A 13 9.56 51.68 0.77
C ASP A 13 9.30 50.78 1.99
N VAL A 14 8.57 51.29 2.98
CA VAL A 14 8.11 50.51 4.13
C VAL A 14 7.20 49.37 3.69
N ILE A 15 6.25 49.64 2.77
CA ILE A 15 5.38 48.61 2.21
C ILE A 15 6.18 47.57 1.41
N ALA A 16 7.19 47.99 0.64
CA ALA A 16 8.04 47.08 -0.12
C ALA A 16 8.86 46.15 0.79
N VAL A 17 9.44 46.68 1.88
CA VAL A 17 10.17 45.87 2.87
C VAL A 17 9.23 44.86 3.56
N LEU A 18 8.03 45.28 3.95
CA LEU A 18 7.03 44.40 4.53
C LEU A 18 6.58 43.32 3.53
N ALA A 19 6.33 43.68 2.29
CA ALA A 19 5.99 42.72 1.23
C ALA A 19 7.11 41.70 1.00
N ALA A 20 8.37 42.14 1.00
CA ALA A 20 9.52 41.24 0.89
C ALA A 20 9.63 40.27 2.08
N LEU A 21 9.37 40.75 3.30
CA LEU A 21 9.32 39.89 4.49
C LEU A 21 8.19 38.88 4.42
N VAL A 22 6.97 39.30 4.07
CA VAL A 22 5.81 38.42 3.91
C VAL A 22 6.06 37.38 2.82
N ALA A 23 6.63 37.78 1.69
CA ALA A 23 7.00 36.86 0.61
C ALA A 23 8.06 35.84 1.05
N GLY A 24 9.10 36.29 1.76
CA GLY A 24 10.14 35.41 2.31
C GLY A 24 9.60 34.39 3.32
N LEU A 25 8.75 34.83 4.24
CA LEU A 25 8.07 33.96 5.20
C LEU A 25 7.14 32.96 4.49
N SER A 26 6.36 33.43 3.52
CA SER A 26 5.47 32.58 2.73
C SER A 26 6.24 31.50 1.97
N ALA A 27 7.38 31.85 1.38
CA ALA A 27 8.25 30.89 0.70
C ALA A 27 8.83 29.85 1.66
N LEU A 28 9.22 30.24 2.87
CA LEU A 28 9.69 29.32 3.91
C LEU A 28 8.59 28.33 4.33
N TYR A 29 7.39 28.84 4.67
CA TYR A 29 6.26 27.99 5.03
C TYR A 29 5.82 27.08 3.89
N ALA A 30 5.84 27.55 2.64
CA ALA A 30 5.55 26.72 1.48
C ALA A 30 6.54 25.55 1.32
N ARG A 31 7.83 25.77 1.59
CA ARG A 31 8.83 24.69 1.56
C ARG A 31 8.57 23.65 2.64
N TRP A 32 8.30 24.07 3.88
CA TRP A 32 7.97 23.14 4.96
C TRP A 32 6.66 22.39 4.71
N ALA A 33 5.62 23.06 4.22
CA ALA A 33 4.37 22.42 3.85
C ALA A 33 4.56 21.38 2.74
N ALA A 34 5.42 21.67 1.76
CA ALA A 34 5.75 20.71 0.71
C ALA A 34 6.52 19.48 1.22
N GLU A 35 7.44 19.67 2.16
CA GLU A 35 8.17 18.56 2.80
C GLU A 35 7.23 17.70 3.65
N GLU A 36 6.36 18.32 4.44
CA GLU A 36 5.41 17.61 5.29
C GLU A 36 4.35 16.88 4.47
N ALA A 37 3.87 17.48 3.38
CA ALA A 37 2.95 16.83 2.45
C ALA A 37 3.58 15.57 1.81
N LYS A 38 4.88 15.61 1.47
CA LYS A 38 5.60 14.43 0.96
C LYS A 38 5.66 13.33 2.01
N ARG A 39 6.02 13.66 3.26
CA ARG A 39 6.05 12.70 4.37
C ARG A 39 4.68 12.09 4.64
N ALA A 40 3.63 12.91 4.68
CA ALA A 40 2.27 12.45 4.88
C ALA A 40 1.82 11.50 3.75
N ASN A 41 2.16 11.80 2.49
CA ASN A 41 1.85 10.94 1.36
C ASN A 41 2.60 9.60 1.42
N GLU A 42 3.87 9.62 1.84
CA GLU A 42 4.67 8.41 2.05
C GLU A 42 4.13 7.54 3.18
N LEU A 43 3.72 8.14 4.30
CA LEU A 43 3.07 7.44 5.41
C LEU A 43 1.73 6.82 4.98
N ALA A 44 0.91 7.55 4.22
CA ALA A 44 -0.35 7.04 3.68
C ALA A 44 -0.09 5.82 2.77
N LEU A 45 0.89 5.91 1.86
CA LEU A 45 1.29 4.82 0.98
C LEU A 45 1.77 3.59 1.77
N LEU A 46 2.54 3.79 2.84
CA LEU A 46 2.97 2.70 3.72
C LEU A 46 1.78 2.04 4.43
N ALA A 47 0.84 2.82 4.93
CA ALA A 47 -0.36 2.31 5.59
C ALA A 47 -1.19 1.42 4.65
N HIS A 48 -1.37 1.84 3.40
CA HIS A 48 -2.05 1.03 2.38
C HIS A 48 -1.31 -0.27 2.06
N ARG A 49 0.02 -0.22 1.89
CA ARG A 49 0.84 -1.43 1.66
C ARG A 49 0.77 -2.41 2.83
N LYS A 50 0.80 -1.89 4.06
CA LYS A 50 0.64 -2.70 5.26
C LYS A 50 -0.74 -3.36 5.31
N ALA A 51 -1.80 -2.62 4.99
CA ALA A 51 -3.15 -3.19 4.95
C ALA A 51 -3.29 -4.33 3.93
N ILE A 52 -2.67 -4.18 2.74
CA ILE A 52 -2.62 -5.26 1.74
C ILE A 52 -1.85 -6.47 2.28
N TYR A 53 -0.71 -6.25 2.92
CA TYR A 53 0.08 -7.32 3.54
C TYR A 53 -0.68 -8.06 4.63
N ASP A 54 -1.33 -7.34 5.55
CA ASP A 54 -2.11 -7.94 6.63
C ASP A 54 -3.25 -8.81 6.07
N ALA A 55 -3.98 -8.29 5.07
CA ALA A 55 -5.06 -9.02 4.41
C ALA A 55 -4.58 -10.25 3.61
N PHE A 56 -3.43 -10.12 2.92
CA PHE A 56 -2.79 -11.23 2.23
C PHE A 56 -2.37 -12.33 3.21
N TYR A 57 -1.75 -11.93 4.32
CA TYR A 57 -1.28 -12.87 5.33
C TYR A 57 -2.44 -13.59 6.03
N GLU A 58 -3.54 -12.89 6.31
CA GLU A 58 -4.77 -13.50 6.83
C GLU A 58 -5.32 -14.57 5.88
N LEU A 59 -5.40 -14.28 4.58
CA LEU A 59 -5.81 -15.26 3.57
C LEU A 59 -4.82 -16.45 3.51
N LYS A 60 -3.51 -16.19 3.48
CA LYS A 60 -2.47 -17.23 3.46
C LYS A 60 -2.64 -18.19 4.63
N MET A 61 -2.75 -17.66 5.84
CA MET A 61 -2.94 -18.46 7.05
C MET A 61 -4.24 -19.27 7.01
N HIS A 62 -5.33 -18.69 6.52
CA HIS A 62 -6.60 -19.40 6.35
C HIS A 62 -6.46 -20.58 5.37
N MET A 63 -5.81 -20.35 4.22
CA MET A 63 -5.56 -21.40 3.22
C MET A 63 -4.66 -22.51 3.79
N GLU A 64 -3.64 -22.18 4.57
CA GLU A 64 -2.77 -23.18 5.22
C GLU A 64 -3.51 -24.01 6.27
N GLN A 65 -4.36 -23.38 7.08
CA GLN A 65 -5.12 -24.06 8.14
C GLN A 65 -6.24 -24.93 7.59
N ARG A 66 -6.89 -24.50 6.51
CA ARG A 66 -8.05 -25.17 5.93
C ARG A 66 -7.72 -26.10 4.77
N GLY A 67 -6.52 -25.98 4.20
CA GLY A 67 -6.06 -26.79 3.08
C GLY A 67 -7.03 -26.73 1.91
N PHE A 68 -7.58 -27.89 1.52
CA PHE A 68 -8.52 -28.03 0.41
C PHE A 68 -9.97 -27.64 0.76
N ARG A 69 -10.24 -27.12 1.96
CA ARG A 69 -11.59 -26.73 2.40
C ARG A 69 -11.65 -25.31 2.99
N PRO A 70 -11.12 -24.29 2.30
CA PRO A 70 -11.21 -22.93 2.78
C PRO A 70 -12.66 -22.45 2.76
N ASP A 71 -13.00 -21.64 3.74
CA ASP A 71 -14.27 -20.92 3.78
C ASP A 71 -14.29 -19.82 2.72
N MET A 72 -15.30 -19.86 1.87
CA MET A 72 -15.55 -18.89 0.81
C MET A 72 -15.72 -17.46 1.35
N GLU A 73 -16.34 -17.30 2.51
CA GLU A 73 -16.56 -16.00 3.12
C GLU A 73 -15.22 -15.34 3.47
N GLN A 74 -14.30 -16.11 4.05
CA GLN A 74 -12.96 -15.62 4.39
C GLN A 74 -12.13 -15.31 3.16
N VAL A 75 -12.19 -16.16 2.12
CA VAL A 75 -11.47 -15.90 0.86
C VAL A 75 -11.99 -14.62 0.18
N SER A 76 -13.31 -14.40 0.20
CA SER A 76 -13.93 -13.25 -0.45
C SER A 76 -13.55 -11.91 0.17
N LYS A 77 -13.18 -11.87 1.46
CA LYS A 77 -12.69 -10.64 2.11
C LYS A 77 -11.44 -10.06 1.44
N PHE A 78 -10.63 -10.90 0.81
CA PHE A 78 -9.42 -10.47 0.11
C PHE A 78 -9.67 -9.88 -1.28
N TYR A 79 -10.91 -9.91 -1.79
CA TYR A 79 -11.25 -9.41 -3.12
C TYR A 79 -10.81 -7.95 -3.33
N TYR A 80 -11.26 -7.02 -2.46
CA TYR A 80 -10.89 -5.61 -2.58
C TYR A 80 -9.39 -5.36 -2.37
N PRO A 81 -8.75 -5.89 -1.31
CA PRO A 81 -7.30 -5.77 -1.16
C PRO A 81 -6.50 -6.25 -2.38
N SER A 82 -6.94 -7.32 -3.05
CA SER A 82 -6.28 -7.82 -4.26
C SER A 82 -6.37 -6.86 -5.44
N ARG A 83 -7.48 -6.13 -5.56
CA ARG A 83 -7.69 -5.11 -6.61
C ARG A 83 -6.93 -3.83 -6.29
N ASP A 84 -6.99 -3.41 -5.03
CA ASP A 84 -6.36 -2.18 -4.55
C ASP A 84 -4.84 -2.25 -4.63
N ALA A 85 -4.25 -3.45 -4.58
CA ALA A 85 -2.82 -3.66 -4.75
C ALA A 85 -2.25 -2.95 -6.00
N ALA A 86 -3.01 -2.88 -7.11
CA ALA A 86 -2.58 -2.21 -8.34
C ALA A 86 -2.21 -0.73 -8.15
N PHE A 87 -2.75 -0.05 -7.13
CA PHE A 87 -2.44 1.35 -6.84
C PHE A 87 -1.21 1.55 -5.97
N TYR A 88 -0.85 0.56 -5.16
CA TYR A 88 0.11 0.74 -4.06
C TYR A 88 1.39 -0.09 -4.23
N VAL A 89 1.39 -1.11 -5.08
CA VAL A 89 2.55 -1.96 -5.36
C VAL A 89 2.92 -1.97 -6.84
N LYS A 90 4.04 -2.60 -7.18
CA LYS A 90 4.47 -2.75 -8.58
C LYS A 90 3.48 -3.61 -9.35
N GLU A 91 3.31 -3.32 -10.63
CA GLU A 91 2.38 -4.05 -11.52
C GLU A 91 2.59 -5.57 -11.49
N SER A 92 3.84 -6.03 -11.52
CA SER A 92 4.18 -7.46 -11.43
C SER A 92 3.64 -8.10 -10.15
N LEU A 93 3.88 -7.47 -9.00
CA LEU A 93 3.41 -7.96 -7.70
C LEU A 93 1.88 -7.87 -7.59
N SER A 94 1.27 -6.81 -8.12
CA SER A 94 -0.20 -6.69 -8.12
C SER A 94 -0.87 -7.80 -8.95
N SER A 95 -0.22 -8.20 -10.06
CA SER A 95 -0.70 -9.29 -10.91
C SER A 95 -0.59 -10.64 -10.21
N GLU A 96 0.51 -10.88 -9.48
CA GLU A 96 0.69 -12.08 -8.65
C GLU A 96 -0.33 -12.14 -7.50
N ILE A 97 -0.60 -11.02 -6.82
CA ILE A 97 -1.62 -10.93 -5.77
C ILE A 97 -3.02 -11.24 -6.32
N ALA A 98 -3.36 -10.69 -7.49
CA ALA A 98 -4.63 -10.97 -8.16
C ALA A 98 -4.75 -12.45 -8.54
N LYS A 99 -3.68 -13.03 -9.11
CA LYS A 99 -3.61 -14.46 -9.44
C LYS A 99 -3.75 -15.34 -8.20
N TYR A 100 -3.11 -14.96 -7.10
CA TYR A 100 -3.24 -15.66 -5.82
C TYR A 100 -4.68 -15.67 -5.32
N PHE A 101 -5.36 -14.52 -5.32
CA PHE A 101 -6.77 -14.46 -4.98
C PHE A 101 -7.62 -15.38 -5.87
N GLU A 102 -7.42 -15.34 -7.19
CA GLU A 102 -8.16 -16.18 -8.14
C GLU A 102 -7.98 -17.68 -7.87
N LEU A 103 -6.75 -18.11 -7.56
CA LEU A 103 -6.46 -19.50 -7.20
C LEU A 103 -7.14 -19.89 -5.88
N CYS A 104 -7.04 -19.06 -4.84
CA CYS A 104 -7.70 -19.32 -3.56
C CYS A 104 -9.23 -19.36 -3.68
N PHE A 105 -9.79 -18.44 -4.47
CA PHE A 105 -11.21 -18.39 -4.78
C PHE A 105 -11.66 -19.64 -5.52
N LYS A 106 -10.89 -20.08 -6.53
CA LYS A 106 -11.16 -21.33 -7.25
C LYS A 106 -11.16 -22.54 -6.32
N VAL A 107 -10.19 -22.64 -5.41
CA VAL A 107 -10.15 -23.72 -4.40
C VAL A 107 -11.40 -23.69 -3.51
N ALA A 108 -11.79 -22.51 -3.00
CA ALA A 108 -12.96 -22.36 -2.15
C ALA A 108 -14.28 -22.66 -2.87
N ASP A 109 -14.43 -22.20 -4.11
CA ASP A 109 -15.63 -22.42 -4.91
C ASP A 109 -15.80 -23.90 -5.27
N LEU A 110 -14.73 -24.57 -5.69
CA LEU A 110 -14.73 -26.01 -5.94
C LEU A 110 -15.01 -26.82 -4.66
N ALA A 111 -14.44 -26.43 -3.52
CA ALA A 111 -14.71 -27.06 -2.24
C ALA A 111 -16.18 -26.93 -1.81
N ARG A 112 -16.79 -25.78 -2.09
CA ARG A 112 -18.23 -25.51 -1.85
C ARG A 112 -19.11 -26.40 -2.72
N LEU A 113 -18.81 -26.49 -4.03
CA LEU A 113 -19.51 -27.36 -4.97
C LEU A 113 -19.30 -28.86 -4.67
N GLY A 114 -18.20 -29.21 -4.02
CA GLY A 114 -17.89 -30.58 -3.63
C GLY A 114 -18.70 -31.15 -2.47
N ASN A 115 -19.65 -30.37 -1.92
CA ASN A 115 -20.72 -30.89 -1.08
C ASN A 115 -21.89 -31.50 -1.89
N GLY A 116 -21.86 -31.48 -3.23
CA GLY A 116 -22.90 -32.09 -4.06
C GLY A 116 -22.52 -32.57 -5.47
N LEU A 117 -21.50 -32.00 -6.13
CA LEU A 117 -21.17 -32.32 -7.55
C LEU A 117 -19.70 -32.65 -7.87
N TYR A 118 -18.73 -32.24 -7.05
CA TYR A 118 -17.29 -32.43 -7.35
C TYR A 118 -16.55 -33.16 -6.21
N PRO A 119 -15.57 -34.03 -6.48
CA PRO A 119 -14.70 -34.54 -5.44
C PRO A 119 -13.92 -33.38 -4.79
N LYS A 120 -13.99 -33.27 -3.47
CA LYS A 120 -13.32 -32.20 -2.67
C LYS A 120 -11.78 -32.18 -2.81
N GLU A 121 -11.22 -33.23 -3.37
CA GLU A 121 -9.78 -33.40 -3.63
C GLU A 121 -9.54 -33.80 -5.09
N SER A 122 -10.28 -33.19 -6.02
CA SER A 122 -9.98 -33.33 -7.44
C SER A 122 -8.56 -32.85 -7.72
N GLU A 123 -7.93 -33.40 -8.76
CA GLU A 123 -6.59 -32.96 -9.19
C GLU A 123 -6.57 -31.45 -9.50
N GLU A 124 -7.69 -30.90 -9.97
CA GLU A 124 -7.83 -29.46 -10.22
C GLU A 124 -7.74 -28.62 -8.93
N VAL A 125 -8.34 -29.09 -7.82
CA VAL A 125 -8.24 -28.40 -6.51
C VAL A 125 -6.81 -28.49 -5.98
N LYS A 126 -6.17 -29.66 -6.10
CA LYS A 126 -4.80 -29.85 -5.66
C LYS A 126 -3.81 -28.99 -6.44
N ASP A 127 -3.98 -28.92 -7.75
CA ASP A 127 -3.13 -28.10 -8.63
C ASP A 127 -3.30 -26.60 -8.32
N ALA A 128 -4.54 -26.10 -8.20
CA ALA A 128 -4.79 -24.72 -7.84
C ALA A 128 -4.23 -24.37 -6.45
N PHE A 129 -4.39 -25.25 -5.46
CA PHE A 129 -3.84 -25.06 -4.12
C PHE A 129 -2.30 -25.06 -4.13
N LYS A 130 -1.69 -25.97 -4.90
CA LYS A 130 -0.23 -26.03 -5.05
C LYS A 130 0.31 -24.75 -5.69
N GLN A 131 -0.27 -24.31 -6.79
CA GLN A 131 0.10 -23.05 -7.44
C GLN A 131 -0.07 -21.86 -6.51
N ALA A 132 -1.17 -21.79 -5.75
CA ALA A 132 -1.39 -20.72 -4.77
C ALA A 132 -0.28 -20.71 -3.71
N ARG A 133 0.12 -21.88 -3.22
CA ARG A 133 1.19 -22.01 -2.24
C ARG A 133 2.54 -21.57 -2.79
N GLU A 134 2.88 -21.98 -4.01
CA GLU A 134 4.14 -21.61 -4.66
C GLU A 134 4.30 -20.09 -4.80
N ILE A 135 3.28 -19.40 -5.34
CA ILE A 135 3.35 -17.95 -5.51
C ILE A 135 3.24 -17.17 -4.18
N SER A 136 2.67 -17.78 -3.13
CA SER A 136 2.47 -17.10 -1.85
C SER A 136 3.79 -16.73 -1.16
N GLU A 137 4.86 -17.49 -1.37
CA GLU A 137 6.17 -17.20 -0.76
C GLU A 137 6.85 -15.99 -1.42
N GLU A 138 6.72 -15.87 -2.74
CA GLU A 138 7.23 -14.73 -3.52
C GLU A 138 6.47 -13.45 -3.14
N ILE A 139 5.14 -13.52 -3.06
CA ILE A 139 4.29 -12.40 -2.65
C ILE A 139 4.60 -11.97 -1.21
N ASP A 140 4.73 -12.91 -0.26
CA ASP A 140 5.05 -12.63 1.14
C ASP A 140 6.38 -11.87 1.26
N SER A 141 7.41 -12.38 0.58
CA SER A 141 8.74 -11.76 0.57
C SER A 141 8.72 -10.36 -0.04
N ALA A 142 8.01 -10.18 -1.15
CA ALA A 142 7.93 -8.91 -1.86
C ALA A 142 7.12 -7.85 -1.08
N LEU A 143 6.01 -8.24 -0.46
CA LEU A 143 5.21 -7.35 0.40
C LEU A 143 5.97 -6.97 1.67
N LYS A 144 6.64 -7.92 2.33
CA LYS A 144 7.52 -7.63 3.47
C LYS A 144 8.60 -6.62 3.10
N ALA A 145 9.24 -6.78 1.95
CA ALA A 145 10.24 -5.83 1.46
C ALA A 145 9.62 -4.44 1.20
N ALA A 146 8.42 -4.39 0.62
CA ALA A 146 7.71 -3.15 0.35
C ALA A 146 7.33 -2.37 1.62
N VAL A 147 7.05 -3.08 2.73
CA VAL A 147 6.76 -2.49 4.04
C VAL A 147 8.05 -2.16 4.81
N LYS A 148 9.04 -3.07 4.83
CA LYS A 148 10.28 -2.93 5.60
C LYS A 148 11.18 -1.81 5.11
N LYS A 149 11.24 -1.56 3.80
CA LYS A 149 12.05 -0.49 3.19
C LYS A 149 11.74 0.91 3.77
N TYR A 150 10.63 1.09 4.48
CA TYR A 150 10.27 2.35 5.13
C TYR A 150 10.56 2.37 6.64
N ALA A 151 10.47 1.24 7.34
CA ALA A 151 10.79 1.17 8.77
C ALA A 151 12.26 1.50 9.07
N GLU A 152 13.16 1.33 8.09
CA GLU A 152 14.59 1.64 8.20
C GLU A 152 14.94 3.05 7.68
N ASN A 153 14.01 3.76 7.04
CA ASN A 153 14.21 5.09 6.43
C ASN A 153 13.40 6.22 7.10
N GLY A 154 12.62 5.91 8.15
CA GLY A 154 11.95 6.89 9.02
C GLY A 154 12.72 7.08 10.31
#